data_AF-A0AAE0JTF6-F1
#
_entry.id   AF-A0AAE0JTF6-F1
#
_cell.length_a   1.000
_cell.length_b   1.000
_cell.length_c   1.000
_cell.angle_alpha   90.00
_cell.angle_beta   90.00
_cell.angle_gamma   90.00
#
_symmetry.space_group_name_H-M   'P 1'
#
loop_
_entity.id
_entity.type
_entity.pdbx_description
1 polymer ?
#
loop_
_entity_poly.entity_id
_entity_poly.type
_entity_poly.pdbx_seq_one_letter_code
_entity_poly.pdbx_strand_id
1 'polypeptide(L)'
;MASNGDNATCIWVCVSWLLCHRLLVNRGLVLRASAMSDDALVGCFVGFTSSIWLVVVLFLGGDSSPVGQHSGIVHLTRIVSSLANVPVLPLAVFLFWVSSKPGTRASGTNTAVDHVTSSPAFLACCSIATLIPSLASLAIGDYTTPILNTAGFLLFALQGVPRHPYDSARHRYSEDYLRIALATDHHEGTVYILPSTLGGMDAVWSPKISNEHIAVDREIMTLFRHMRSDRWHVGEPLERLRQTLAAYHERVMLSAEGASFLASWIYLADSQERPAAAERMSMIRCERAPGVHLIGRDLMYALCHAEYLVFMSQGRLAPGYKEKLGMLRLMSRSGAAKGGTISDKTIGFRPGFDGYAEAVRHVYAMFGYNTEQNDAAEALDFTGTHPPAFSFALKKAPASIDEYVTELWDLSTRNTESTFSALYFFTTVWFMELGNVGGFHIFPLRCRSRDGDAATRLLAWRQVWYAACVAQLVSVSPALLGWFVFGLGA
;
A
#
# COMPACT_ATOMS: atom_id res chain seq x y z
N MET A 1 -33.99 -37.23 5.42
CA MET A 1 -32.72 -37.60 6.07
C MET A 1 -31.48 -37.25 5.25
N ALA A 2 -31.49 -37.32 3.91
CA ALA A 2 -30.36 -36.83 3.09
C ALA A 2 -30.12 -35.29 3.21
N SER A 3 -31.14 -34.50 3.55
CA SER A 3 -31.04 -33.02 3.65
C SER A 3 -30.22 -32.49 4.84
N ASN A 4 -30.00 -33.29 5.90
CA ASN A 4 -29.29 -32.80 7.09
C ASN A 4 -27.76 -32.77 6.89
N GLY A 5 -27.21 -33.61 6.00
CA GLY A 5 -25.79 -33.65 5.69
C GLY A 5 -25.30 -32.48 4.85
N ASP A 6 -26.13 -31.98 3.94
CA ASP A 6 -25.74 -30.92 3.00
C ASP A 6 -25.63 -29.55 3.69
N ASN A 7 -26.55 -29.27 4.62
CA ASN A 7 -26.54 -28.03 5.41
C ASN A 7 -25.33 -27.96 6.35
N ALA A 8 -24.89 -29.10 6.88
CA ALA A 8 -23.73 -29.21 7.75
C ALA A 8 -22.45 -28.70 7.10
N THR A 9 -22.19 -29.23 5.91
CA THR A 9 -21.00 -28.92 5.15
C THR A 9 -20.98 -27.44 4.79
N CYS A 10 -22.16 -26.82 4.56
CA CYS A 10 -22.25 -25.45 4.07
C CYS A 10 -21.92 -24.46 5.17
N ILE A 11 -22.41 -24.78 6.37
CA ILE A 11 -22.09 -24.06 7.61
C ILE A 11 -20.59 -24.13 7.88
N TRP A 12 -19.99 -25.33 7.85
CA TRP A 12 -18.57 -25.50 8.11
C TRP A 12 -17.71 -24.73 7.10
N VAL A 13 -18.04 -24.80 5.81
CA VAL A 13 -17.31 -24.07 4.76
C VAL A 13 -17.42 -22.55 4.98
N CYS A 14 -18.61 -22.01 5.25
CA CYS A 14 -18.79 -20.58 5.48
C CYS A 14 -18.10 -20.10 6.77
N VAL A 15 -18.13 -20.89 7.85
CA VAL A 15 -17.40 -20.61 9.09
C VAL A 15 -15.90 -20.66 8.86
N SER A 16 -15.39 -21.65 8.12
CA SER A 16 -13.99 -21.72 7.73
C SER A 16 -13.57 -20.50 6.91
N TRP A 17 -14.40 -20.02 5.99
CA TRP A 17 -14.12 -18.78 5.24
C TRP A 17 -14.01 -17.56 6.16
N LEU A 18 -14.94 -17.39 7.10
CA LEU A 18 -14.86 -16.30 8.08
C LEU A 18 -13.64 -16.42 9.00
N LEU A 19 -13.30 -17.63 9.44
CA LEU A 19 -12.12 -17.87 10.28
C LEU A 19 -10.83 -17.59 9.52
N CYS A 20 -10.69 -18.08 8.29
CA CYS A 20 -9.57 -17.75 7.40
C CYS A 20 -9.47 -16.23 7.22
N HIS A 21 -10.59 -15.58 6.95
CA HIS A 21 -10.66 -14.13 6.80
C HIS A 21 -10.22 -13.38 8.08
N ARG A 22 -10.74 -13.76 9.25
CA ARG A 22 -10.34 -13.14 10.53
C ARG A 22 -8.89 -13.41 10.90
N LEU A 23 -8.38 -14.60 10.61
CA LEU A 23 -6.97 -14.93 10.84
C LEU A 23 -6.04 -14.03 10.01
N LEU A 24 -6.41 -13.72 8.76
CA LEU A 24 -5.65 -12.77 7.93
C LEU A 24 -5.67 -11.35 8.51
N VAL A 25 -6.85 -10.86 8.89
CA VAL A 25 -6.99 -9.53 9.51
C VAL A 25 -6.11 -9.42 10.76
N ASN A 26 -6.07 -10.47 11.59
CA ASN A 26 -5.31 -10.48 12.82
C ASN A 26 -3.79 -10.63 12.62
N ARG A 27 -3.34 -11.43 11.63
CA ARG A 27 -1.90 -11.59 11.33
C ARG A 27 -1.28 -10.35 10.69
N GLY A 28 -2.14 -9.51 10.11
CA GLY A 28 -1.72 -8.40 9.29
C GLY A 28 -1.52 -8.83 7.85
N LEU A 29 -1.68 -7.86 6.97
CA LEU A 29 -1.95 -8.02 5.56
C LEU A 29 -0.65 -7.74 4.79
N VAL A 30 -0.11 -8.74 4.10
CA VAL A 30 1.10 -8.56 3.28
C VAL A 30 0.69 -8.05 1.90
N LEU A 31 1.03 -6.80 1.61
CA LEU A 31 0.85 -6.19 0.30
C LEU A 31 2.04 -6.55 -0.59
N ARG A 32 1.75 -7.23 -1.71
CA ARG A 32 2.69 -7.61 -2.77
C ARG A 32 2.29 -6.93 -4.07
N ALA A 33 3.26 -6.60 -4.92
CA ALA A 33 2.99 -6.08 -6.24
C ALA A 33 2.60 -7.20 -7.23
N SER A 34 3.13 -8.42 -7.01
CA SER A 34 2.68 -9.61 -7.73
C SER A 34 1.27 -10.05 -7.31
N ALA A 35 0.50 -10.60 -8.26
CA ALA A 35 -0.92 -10.91 -8.12
C ALA A 35 -1.28 -11.94 -7.03
N MET A 36 -0.29 -12.59 -6.39
CA MET A 36 -0.51 -13.54 -5.31
C MET A 36 -0.21 -12.91 -3.94
N SER A 37 -1.00 -11.89 -3.56
CA SER A 37 -1.07 -11.47 -2.15
C SER A 37 -1.75 -12.55 -1.31
N ASP A 38 -1.62 -12.49 0.02
CA ASP A 38 -2.36 -13.38 0.93
C ASP A 38 -3.88 -13.33 0.69
N ASP A 39 -4.38 -12.22 0.13
CA ASP A 39 -5.79 -12.04 -0.24
C ASP A 39 -6.16 -12.80 -1.49
N ALA A 40 -5.26 -12.81 -2.49
CA ALA A 40 -5.47 -13.61 -3.68
C ALA A 40 -5.50 -15.09 -3.29
N LEU A 41 -4.68 -15.52 -2.34
CA LEU A 41 -4.73 -16.89 -1.81
C LEU A 41 -6.07 -17.18 -1.12
N VAL A 42 -6.58 -16.29 -0.28
CA VAL A 42 -7.88 -16.51 0.38
C VAL A 42 -9.06 -16.38 -0.58
N GLY A 43 -9.05 -15.43 -1.50
CA GLY A 43 -10.04 -15.33 -2.58
C GLY A 43 -10.03 -16.59 -3.47
N CYS A 44 -8.84 -17.09 -3.83
CA CYS A 44 -8.69 -18.38 -4.52
C CYS A 44 -9.20 -19.55 -3.69
N PHE A 45 -8.92 -19.59 -2.39
CA PHE A 45 -9.41 -20.67 -1.51
C PHE A 45 -10.94 -20.67 -1.42
N VAL A 46 -11.55 -19.50 -1.16
CA VAL A 46 -13.00 -19.32 -1.12
C VAL A 46 -13.63 -19.68 -2.48
N GLY A 47 -13.05 -19.17 -3.56
CA GLY A 47 -13.51 -19.44 -4.93
C GLY A 47 -13.39 -20.90 -5.34
N PHE A 48 -12.26 -21.55 -5.02
CA PHE A 48 -12.00 -22.95 -5.33
C PHE A 48 -12.91 -23.88 -4.54
N THR A 49 -13.06 -23.64 -3.23
CA THR A 49 -14.00 -24.42 -2.40
C THR A 49 -15.45 -24.23 -2.84
N SER A 50 -15.83 -23.00 -3.24
CA SER A 50 -17.15 -22.74 -3.86
C SER A 50 -17.33 -23.47 -5.19
N SER A 51 -16.27 -23.59 -5.99
CA SER A 51 -16.29 -24.29 -7.28
C SER A 51 -16.40 -25.80 -7.10
N ILE A 52 -15.67 -26.38 -6.14
CA ILE A 52 -15.83 -27.80 -5.77
C ILE A 52 -17.26 -28.06 -5.33
N TRP A 53 -17.83 -27.17 -4.50
CA TRP A 53 -19.21 -27.28 -4.06
C TRP A 53 -20.18 -27.34 -5.25
N LEU A 54 -20.05 -26.41 -6.20
CA LEU A 54 -20.84 -26.39 -7.42
C LEU A 54 -20.77 -27.74 -8.14
N VAL A 55 -19.56 -28.27 -8.32
CA VAL A 55 -19.34 -29.55 -8.99
C VAL A 55 -20.04 -30.70 -8.25
N VAL A 56 -19.90 -30.77 -6.92
CA VAL A 56 -20.55 -31.79 -6.09
C VAL A 56 -22.08 -31.72 -6.24
N VAL A 57 -22.67 -30.52 -6.18
CA VAL A 57 -24.12 -30.34 -6.33
C VAL A 57 -24.61 -30.71 -7.73
N LEU A 58 -23.83 -30.41 -8.78
CA LEU A 58 -24.16 -30.80 -10.14
C LEU A 58 -24.10 -32.33 -10.35
N PHE A 59 -23.10 -33.01 -9.77
CA PHE A 59 -22.99 -34.46 -9.82
C PHE A 59 -24.13 -35.15 -9.05
N LEU A 60 -24.35 -34.76 -7.79
CA LEU A 60 -25.39 -35.36 -6.95
C LEU A 60 -26.82 -35.04 -7.44
N GLY A 61 -27.02 -33.86 -8.02
CA GLY A 61 -28.28 -33.47 -8.64
C GLY A 61 -28.60 -34.25 -9.92
N GLY A 62 -27.58 -34.76 -10.63
CA GLY A 62 -27.75 -35.56 -11.85
C GLY A 62 -28.22 -37.00 -11.58
N ASP A 63 -27.65 -37.65 -10.56
CA ASP A 63 -27.84 -39.09 -10.33
C ASP A 63 -29.18 -39.47 -9.66
N SER A 64 -29.90 -38.50 -9.11
CA SER A 64 -31.11 -38.76 -8.31
C SER A 64 -32.42 -38.86 -9.13
N SER A 65 -32.35 -38.82 -10.46
CA SER A 65 -33.55 -38.96 -11.31
C SER A 65 -33.83 -40.44 -11.64
N PRO A 66 -34.96 -41.03 -11.20
CA PRO A 66 -35.33 -42.38 -11.63
C PRO A 66 -35.49 -42.41 -13.16
N VAL A 67 -34.98 -43.47 -13.79
CA VAL A 67 -34.77 -43.64 -15.25
C VAL A 67 -36.10 -43.71 -16.07
N GLY A 68 -37.23 -43.22 -15.54
CA GLY A 68 -38.54 -43.28 -16.18
C GLY A 68 -39.14 -41.91 -16.52
N GLN A 69 -39.24 -41.58 -17.82
CA GLN A 69 -40.20 -40.65 -18.41
C GLN A 69 -40.39 -39.28 -17.72
N HIS A 70 -39.34 -38.48 -17.60
CA HIS A 70 -39.50 -37.04 -17.36
C HIS A 70 -39.01 -36.23 -18.56
N SER A 71 -39.83 -35.26 -18.96
CA SER A 71 -39.46 -34.27 -19.99
C SER A 71 -38.14 -33.59 -19.61
N GLY A 72 -37.25 -33.37 -20.58
CA GLY A 72 -35.92 -32.77 -20.34
C GLY A 72 -35.98 -31.42 -19.58
N ILE A 73 -37.09 -30.69 -19.69
CA ILE A 73 -37.33 -29.42 -18.98
C ILE A 73 -37.40 -29.63 -17.46
N VAL A 74 -38.05 -30.71 -16.99
CA VAL A 74 -38.15 -31.01 -15.55
C VAL A 74 -36.78 -31.35 -14.99
N HIS A 75 -35.96 -32.10 -15.74
CA HIS A 75 -34.60 -32.42 -15.32
C HIS A 75 -33.71 -31.18 -15.26
N LEU A 76 -33.76 -30.32 -16.28
CA LEU A 76 -33.04 -29.04 -16.29
C LEU A 76 -33.47 -28.14 -15.12
N THR A 77 -34.77 -28.04 -14.85
CA THR A 77 -35.29 -27.21 -13.74
C THR A 77 -34.79 -27.72 -12.39
N ARG A 78 -34.73 -29.04 -12.19
CA ARG A 78 -34.15 -29.63 -10.98
C ARG A 78 -32.66 -29.33 -10.82
N ILE A 79 -31.87 -29.47 -11.89
CA ILE A 79 -30.44 -29.11 -11.87
C ILE A 79 -30.27 -27.62 -11.56
N VAL A 80 -31.03 -26.75 -12.20
CA VAL A 80 -30.93 -25.30 -11.94
C VAL A 80 -31.39 -24.96 -10.52
N SER A 81 -32.40 -25.65 -9.99
CA SER A 81 -32.84 -25.47 -8.60
C SER A 81 -31.81 -25.94 -7.58
N SER A 82 -31.05 -27.01 -7.86
CA SER A 82 -30.02 -27.50 -6.94
C SER A 82 -28.88 -26.51 -6.80
N LEU A 83 -28.63 -25.67 -7.82
CA LEU A 83 -27.69 -24.55 -7.72
C LEU A 83 -28.05 -23.53 -6.63
N ALA A 84 -29.30 -23.48 -6.17
CA ALA A 84 -29.68 -22.61 -5.06
C ALA A 84 -29.02 -23.02 -3.73
N ASN A 85 -28.53 -24.26 -3.63
CA ASN A 85 -27.78 -24.78 -2.48
C ASN A 85 -26.27 -24.54 -2.56
N VAL A 86 -25.79 -23.91 -3.64
CA VAL A 86 -24.38 -23.57 -3.85
C VAL A 86 -24.13 -22.16 -3.27
N PRO A 87 -22.92 -21.86 -2.78
CA PRO A 87 -22.48 -20.49 -2.49
C PRO A 87 -22.32 -19.66 -3.77
N VAL A 88 -23.44 -19.38 -4.45
CA VAL A 88 -23.51 -18.74 -5.76
C VAL A 88 -22.92 -17.34 -5.77
N LEU A 89 -23.05 -16.61 -4.65
CA LEU A 89 -22.56 -15.24 -4.57
C LEU A 89 -21.02 -15.20 -4.46
N PRO A 90 -20.35 -15.90 -3.51
CA PRO A 90 -18.89 -16.05 -3.53
C PRO A 90 -18.34 -16.60 -4.85
N LEU A 91 -19.05 -17.54 -5.49
CA LEU A 91 -18.64 -18.08 -6.79
C LEU A 91 -18.72 -17.03 -7.91
N ALA A 92 -19.80 -16.26 -7.98
CA ALA A 92 -19.92 -15.17 -8.95
C ALA A 92 -18.82 -14.10 -8.74
N VAL A 93 -18.54 -13.75 -7.49
CA VAL A 93 -17.42 -12.86 -7.14
C VAL A 93 -16.08 -13.46 -7.59
N PHE A 94 -15.86 -14.76 -7.38
CA PHE A 94 -14.65 -15.44 -7.82
C PHE A 94 -14.45 -15.37 -9.33
N LEU A 95 -15.47 -15.76 -10.09
CA LEU A 95 -15.41 -15.81 -11.56
C LEU A 95 -15.21 -14.40 -12.13
N PHE A 96 -15.88 -13.40 -11.55
CA PHE A 96 -15.67 -12.01 -11.94
C PHE A 96 -14.25 -11.54 -11.58
N TRP A 97 -13.75 -11.86 -10.39
CA TRP A 97 -12.39 -11.54 -9.97
C TRP A 97 -11.33 -12.15 -10.90
N VAL A 98 -11.41 -13.46 -11.21
CA VAL A 98 -10.50 -14.14 -12.13
C VAL A 98 -10.57 -13.54 -13.54
N SER A 99 -11.78 -13.30 -14.05
CA SER A 99 -11.98 -12.72 -15.40
C SER A 99 -11.53 -11.26 -15.51
N SER A 100 -11.62 -10.49 -14.42
CA SER A 100 -11.21 -9.10 -14.38
C SER A 100 -9.69 -8.89 -14.48
N LYS A 101 -8.90 -9.98 -14.39
CA LYS A 101 -7.42 -9.98 -14.37
C LYS A 101 -6.89 -8.80 -13.54
N PRO A 102 -6.96 -8.86 -12.20
CA PRO A 102 -6.67 -7.74 -11.31
C PRO A 102 -5.32 -7.05 -11.57
N GLY A 103 -4.36 -7.77 -12.16
CA GLY A 103 -3.03 -7.27 -12.51
C GLY A 103 -2.84 -6.64 -13.90
N THR A 104 -3.77 -6.74 -14.86
CA THR A 104 -3.47 -6.39 -16.29
C THR A 104 -4.21 -5.17 -16.85
N ARG A 105 -5.28 -4.68 -16.21
CA ARG A 105 -6.01 -3.47 -16.63
C ARG A 105 -5.93 -2.40 -15.55
N ALA A 106 -4.76 -1.82 -15.36
CA ALA A 106 -4.51 -0.72 -14.43
C ALA A 106 -4.42 0.61 -15.21
N SER A 107 -5.53 1.04 -15.80
CA SER A 107 -5.63 2.32 -16.48
C SER A 107 -7.02 2.91 -16.24
N GLY A 108 -7.07 4.01 -15.49
CA GLY A 108 -8.14 5.02 -15.58
C GLY A 108 -9.47 4.62 -14.98
N THR A 109 -9.68 4.82 -13.68
CA THR A 109 -10.81 5.59 -13.10
C THR A 109 -10.92 5.41 -11.59
N ASN A 110 -11.03 6.55 -10.88
CA ASN A 110 -11.13 6.66 -9.43
C ASN A 110 -12.48 6.09 -8.93
N THR A 111 -12.39 5.06 -8.08
CA THR A 111 -13.30 4.66 -6.97
C THR A 111 -13.40 3.13 -6.90
N ALA A 112 -12.32 2.47 -6.45
CA ALA A 112 -12.14 1.03 -6.59
C ALA A 112 -13.17 0.15 -5.84
N VAL A 113 -13.80 0.61 -4.76
CA VAL A 113 -14.81 -0.18 -4.02
C VAL A 113 -16.20 0.04 -4.60
N ASP A 114 -16.57 1.30 -4.83
CA ASP A 114 -17.87 1.67 -5.36
C ASP A 114 -17.99 1.16 -6.80
N HIS A 115 -16.99 1.30 -7.67
CA HIS A 115 -17.08 0.81 -9.04
C HIS A 115 -17.13 -0.71 -9.21
N VAL A 116 -16.46 -1.50 -8.36
CA VAL A 116 -16.54 -2.97 -8.50
C VAL A 116 -17.95 -3.43 -8.16
N THR A 117 -18.49 -2.96 -7.03
CA THR A 117 -19.85 -3.33 -6.60
C THR A 117 -20.96 -2.61 -7.37
N SER A 118 -20.70 -1.43 -7.93
CA SER A 118 -21.65 -0.67 -8.75
C SER A 118 -21.56 -0.97 -10.24
N SER A 119 -20.62 -1.82 -10.67
CA SER A 119 -20.51 -2.21 -12.07
C SER A 119 -21.80 -2.94 -12.49
N PRO A 120 -22.57 -2.42 -13.47
CA PRO A 120 -23.82 -3.04 -13.88
C PRO A 120 -23.60 -4.48 -14.37
N ALA A 121 -22.46 -4.75 -15.01
CA ALA A 121 -22.09 -6.09 -15.46
C ALA A 121 -21.82 -7.05 -14.29
N PHE A 122 -21.16 -6.55 -13.23
CA PHE A 122 -20.91 -7.33 -12.01
C PHE A 122 -22.21 -7.65 -11.28
N LEU A 123 -23.04 -6.63 -11.03
CA LEU A 123 -24.34 -6.81 -10.37
C LEU A 123 -25.28 -7.69 -11.19
N ALA A 124 -25.29 -7.53 -12.52
CA ALA A 124 -26.04 -8.42 -13.40
C ALA A 124 -25.56 -9.87 -13.27
N CYS A 125 -24.25 -10.11 -13.28
CA CYS A 125 -23.68 -11.44 -13.09
C CYS A 125 -24.09 -12.06 -11.74
N CYS A 126 -23.94 -11.31 -10.64
CA CYS A 126 -24.36 -11.75 -9.31
C CYS A 126 -25.89 -11.99 -9.23
N SER A 127 -26.70 -11.15 -9.86
CA SER A 127 -28.16 -11.29 -9.90
C SER A 127 -28.59 -12.52 -10.70
N ILE A 128 -27.99 -12.77 -11.86
CA ILE A 128 -28.27 -13.94 -12.70
C ILE A 128 -27.89 -15.22 -11.95
N ALA A 129 -26.70 -15.24 -11.34
CA ALA A 129 -26.20 -16.38 -10.58
C ALA A 129 -27.06 -16.71 -9.34
N THR A 130 -27.73 -15.72 -8.75
CA THR A 130 -28.53 -15.91 -7.52
C THR A 130 -30.02 -16.08 -7.81
N LEU A 131 -30.61 -15.26 -8.69
CA LEU A 131 -32.05 -15.23 -8.94
C LEU A 131 -32.52 -16.38 -9.83
N ILE A 132 -31.73 -16.82 -10.83
CA ILE A 132 -32.16 -17.93 -11.70
C ILE A 132 -32.31 -19.24 -10.91
N PRO A 133 -31.33 -19.69 -10.09
CA PRO A 133 -31.52 -20.84 -9.23
C PRO A 133 -32.66 -20.69 -8.23
N SER A 134 -32.84 -19.47 -7.70
CA SER A 134 -33.92 -19.17 -6.76
C SER A 134 -35.30 -19.31 -7.42
N LEU A 135 -35.49 -18.77 -8.63
CA LEU A 135 -36.75 -18.92 -9.37
C LEU A 135 -37.03 -20.38 -9.75
N ALA A 136 -36.00 -21.15 -10.11
CA ALA A 136 -36.14 -22.58 -10.39
C ALA A 136 -36.52 -23.38 -9.13
N SER A 137 -35.95 -23.02 -7.97
CA SER A 137 -36.27 -23.59 -6.66
C SER A 137 -37.74 -23.29 -6.27
N LEU A 138 -38.21 -22.06 -6.48
CA LEU A 138 -39.63 -21.71 -6.31
C LEU A 138 -40.55 -22.56 -7.21
N ALA A 139 -40.15 -22.79 -8.45
CA ALA A 139 -40.95 -23.56 -9.42
C ALA A 139 -41.11 -25.04 -9.01
N ILE A 140 -40.20 -25.59 -8.20
CA ILE A 140 -40.31 -26.96 -7.67
C ILE A 140 -40.92 -27.01 -6.26
N GLY A 141 -41.38 -25.88 -5.73
CA GLY A 141 -42.07 -25.79 -4.44
C GLY A 141 -41.17 -25.63 -3.21
N ASP A 142 -39.87 -25.35 -3.38
CA ASP A 142 -39.01 -24.92 -2.28
C ASP A 142 -39.05 -23.39 -2.16
N TYR A 143 -39.62 -22.90 -1.06
CA TYR A 143 -39.79 -21.47 -0.82
C TYR A 143 -38.72 -20.87 0.09
N THR A 144 -38.04 -21.69 0.89
CA THR A 144 -37.15 -21.19 1.95
C THR A 144 -35.83 -20.72 1.36
N THR A 145 -35.16 -21.60 0.62
CA THR A 145 -33.88 -21.33 -0.06
C THR A 145 -33.91 -20.09 -0.96
N PRO A 146 -34.91 -19.90 -1.84
CA PRO A 146 -34.94 -18.74 -2.74
C PRO A 146 -35.19 -17.41 -2.03
N ILE A 147 -36.03 -17.37 -0.98
CA ILE A 147 -36.23 -16.15 -0.17
C ILE A 147 -34.90 -15.75 0.48
N LEU A 148 -34.19 -16.71 1.06
CA LEU A 148 -32.94 -16.46 1.75
C LEU A 148 -31.80 -16.06 0.82
N ASN A 149 -31.67 -16.70 -0.34
CA ASN A 149 -30.72 -16.31 -1.37
C ASN A 149 -31.03 -14.91 -1.93
N THR A 150 -32.30 -14.58 -2.13
CA THR A 150 -32.72 -13.24 -2.56
C THR A 150 -32.40 -12.20 -1.49
N ALA A 151 -32.67 -12.49 -0.21
CA ALA A 151 -32.33 -11.61 0.90
C ALA A 151 -30.80 -11.40 1.01
N GLY A 152 -30.01 -12.47 0.89
CA GLY A 152 -28.55 -12.39 0.85
C GLY A 152 -28.06 -11.53 -0.32
N PHE A 153 -28.58 -11.74 -1.53
CA PHE A 153 -28.26 -10.91 -2.69
C PHE A 153 -28.63 -9.44 -2.47
N LEU A 154 -29.82 -9.14 -1.94
CA LEU A 154 -30.23 -7.76 -1.65
C LEU A 154 -29.32 -7.11 -0.60
N LEU A 155 -28.94 -7.82 0.45
CA LEU A 155 -27.96 -7.34 1.43
C LEU A 155 -26.61 -7.01 0.79
N PHE A 156 -26.15 -7.84 -0.16
CA PHE A 156 -24.92 -7.59 -0.91
C PHE A 156 -25.05 -6.39 -1.86
N ALA A 157 -26.08 -6.39 -2.71
CA ALA A 157 -26.29 -5.39 -3.75
C ALA A 157 -26.58 -3.99 -3.19
N LEU A 158 -27.29 -3.90 -2.05
CA LEU A 158 -27.59 -2.65 -1.37
C LEU A 158 -26.46 -2.22 -0.41
N GLN A 159 -25.32 -2.92 -0.40
CA GLN A 159 -24.21 -2.69 0.55
C GLN A 159 -24.67 -2.70 2.02
N GLY A 160 -25.67 -3.53 2.35
CA GLY A 160 -26.22 -3.67 3.70
C GLY A 160 -25.30 -4.40 4.68
N VAL A 161 -24.21 -5.00 4.19
CA VAL A 161 -23.16 -5.58 5.03
C VAL A 161 -22.28 -4.46 5.61
N PRO A 162 -22.08 -4.38 6.94
CA PRO A 162 -21.21 -3.38 7.55
C PRO A 162 -19.82 -3.34 6.90
N ARG A 163 -19.30 -2.14 6.69
CA ARG A 163 -17.91 -1.97 6.22
C ARG A 163 -16.98 -2.53 7.28
N HIS A 164 -16.17 -3.53 6.91
CA HIS A 164 -15.16 -4.05 7.81
C HIS A 164 -13.98 -3.08 7.78
N PRO A 165 -13.40 -2.69 8.95
CA PRO A 165 -12.40 -1.63 9.00
C PRO A 165 -11.01 -2.14 8.57
N TYR A 166 -10.88 -2.61 7.33
CA TYR A 166 -9.59 -3.04 6.76
C TYR A 166 -8.58 -1.90 6.73
N ASP A 167 -9.04 -0.66 6.68
CA ASP A 167 -8.21 0.55 6.78
C ASP A 167 -7.48 0.64 8.14
N SER A 168 -8.04 0.04 9.18
CA SER A 168 -7.42 -0.07 10.51
C SER A 168 -6.60 -1.34 10.71
N ALA A 169 -6.68 -2.31 9.79
CA ALA A 169 -5.94 -3.56 9.91
C ALA A 169 -4.43 -3.34 9.80
N ARG A 170 -3.63 -4.24 10.40
CA ARG A 170 -2.18 -4.16 10.31
C ARG A 170 -1.74 -4.44 8.87
N HIS A 171 -1.05 -3.50 8.22
CA HIS A 171 -0.44 -3.74 6.91
C HIS A 171 1.04 -4.06 7.06
N ARG A 172 1.53 -4.95 6.21
CA ARG A 172 2.92 -5.31 6.02
C ARG A 172 3.27 -5.17 4.54
N TYR A 173 4.50 -4.82 4.25
CA TYR A 173 4.98 -4.59 2.89
C TYR A 173 6.07 -5.59 2.56
N SER A 174 5.96 -6.24 1.41
CA SER A 174 7.07 -6.97 0.84
C SER A 174 8.01 -6.02 0.08
N GLU A 175 9.20 -6.52 -0.21
CA GLU A 175 10.25 -5.80 -0.92
C GLU A 175 9.88 -5.32 -2.33
N ASP A 176 8.91 -5.94 -2.99
CA ASP A 176 8.41 -5.53 -4.31
C ASP A 176 7.45 -4.34 -4.25
N TYR A 177 6.97 -3.97 -3.05
CA TYR A 177 5.95 -2.94 -2.85
C TYR A 177 6.11 -2.15 -1.54
N LEU A 178 7.28 -1.56 -1.36
CA LEU A 178 7.61 -0.73 -0.19
C LEU A 178 6.92 0.64 -0.27
N ARG A 179 5.89 0.85 0.56
CA ARG A 179 5.00 2.02 0.53
C ARG A 179 5.28 2.97 1.69
N ILE A 180 5.69 4.19 1.38
CA ILE A 180 5.90 5.26 2.36
C ILE A 180 4.67 6.16 2.39
N ALA A 181 3.88 6.03 3.46
CA ALA A 181 2.77 6.92 3.73
C ALA A 181 3.29 8.34 4.03
N LEU A 182 2.69 9.34 3.40
CA LEU A 182 3.07 10.74 3.58
C LEU A 182 2.04 11.46 4.46
N ALA A 183 2.50 12.40 5.28
CA ALA A 183 1.58 13.22 6.07
C ALA A 183 0.78 14.13 5.14
N THR A 184 -0.54 14.00 5.25
CA THR A 184 -1.51 14.76 4.46
C THR A 184 -2.68 15.16 5.33
N ASP A 185 -3.08 16.43 5.27
CA ASP A 185 -4.18 16.99 6.06
C ASP A 185 -5.55 16.62 5.48
N HIS A 186 -5.60 16.22 4.21
CA HIS A 186 -6.83 15.80 3.54
C HIS A 186 -6.95 14.27 3.58
N HIS A 187 -8.18 13.73 3.48
CA HIS A 187 -8.46 12.28 3.44
C HIS A 187 -7.86 11.56 2.20
N GLU A 188 -7.08 12.27 1.39
CA GLU A 188 -6.33 11.76 0.25
C GLU A 188 -4.87 11.50 0.68
N GLY A 189 -4.48 10.22 0.78
CA GLY A 189 -3.12 9.83 1.15
C GLY A 189 -2.29 9.59 -0.10
N THR A 190 -1.43 10.54 -0.47
CA THR A 190 -0.42 10.19 -1.47
C THR A 190 0.67 9.37 -0.80
N VAL A 191 1.07 8.29 -1.45
CA VAL A 191 2.08 7.36 -0.94
C VAL A 191 3.20 7.30 -1.96
N TYR A 192 4.44 7.27 -1.49
CA TYR A 192 5.57 6.97 -2.34
C TYR A 192 5.88 5.48 -2.33
N ILE A 193 6.06 4.90 -3.52
CA ILE A 193 6.54 3.53 -3.67
C ILE A 193 8.04 3.60 -3.93
N LEU A 194 8.82 3.03 -3.03
CA LEU A 194 10.28 2.96 -3.22
C LEU A 194 10.61 2.05 -4.41
N PRO A 195 11.74 2.29 -5.10
CA PRO A 195 12.18 1.43 -6.18
C PRO A 195 12.31 -0.03 -5.75
N SER A 196 11.88 -0.93 -6.63
CA SER A 196 11.94 -2.37 -6.45
C SER A 196 12.36 -3.06 -7.75
N THR A 197 12.48 -4.39 -7.73
CA THR A 197 12.83 -5.17 -8.94
C THR A 197 11.81 -4.98 -10.06
N LEU A 198 10.60 -4.51 -9.73
CA LEU A 198 9.50 -4.29 -10.67
C LEU A 198 9.46 -2.87 -11.25
N GLY A 199 10.21 -1.91 -10.69
CA GLY A 199 10.14 -0.52 -11.14
C GLY A 199 10.93 0.49 -10.31
N GLY A 200 11.06 1.69 -10.85
CA GLY A 200 11.62 2.83 -10.13
C GLY A 200 10.61 3.50 -9.20
N MET A 201 11.01 4.67 -8.69
CA MET A 201 10.24 5.44 -7.71
C MET A 201 8.91 5.90 -8.30
N ASP A 202 7.84 5.78 -7.53
CA ASP A 202 6.51 6.19 -7.95
C ASP A 202 5.78 6.94 -6.85
N ALA A 203 4.83 7.78 -7.26
CA ALA A 203 3.90 8.46 -6.39
C ALA A 203 2.50 8.00 -6.77
N VAL A 204 1.79 7.38 -5.84
CA VAL A 204 0.48 6.81 -6.09
C VAL A 204 -0.56 7.41 -5.17
N TRP A 205 -1.72 7.68 -5.74
CA TRP A 205 -2.89 8.02 -4.95
C TRP A 205 -3.41 6.76 -4.26
N SER A 206 -3.62 6.86 -2.95
CA SER A 206 -4.25 5.82 -2.15
C SER A 206 -5.29 6.47 -1.23
N PRO A 207 -6.45 5.83 -0.99
CA PRO A 207 -7.26 6.18 0.16
C PRO A 207 -6.39 6.12 1.41
N LYS A 208 -6.64 7.04 2.34
CA LYS A 208 -5.89 7.12 3.59
C LYS A 208 -6.17 5.87 4.43
N ILE A 209 -5.23 4.93 4.43
CA ILE A 209 -5.29 3.75 5.26
C ILE A 209 -4.91 4.20 6.68
N SER A 210 -5.90 4.26 7.57
CA SER A 210 -5.78 4.79 8.92
C SER A 210 -4.54 4.24 9.63
N ASN A 211 -4.37 2.93 9.66
CA ASN A 211 -3.23 2.33 10.35
C ASN A 211 -1.86 2.63 9.71
N GLU A 212 -1.80 2.88 8.39
CA GLU A 212 -0.57 3.32 7.72
C GLU A 212 -0.18 4.74 8.13
N HIS A 213 -1.17 5.61 8.28
CA HIS A 213 -0.95 7.04 8.49
C HIS A 213 -0.85 7.47 9.95
N ILE A 214 -1.32 6.66 10.92
CA ILE A 214 -1.33 7.01 12.35
C ILE A 214 0.01 7.58 12.84
N ALA A 215 1.12 6.88 12.56
CA ALA A 215 2.43 7.31 13.05
C ALA A 215 2.90 8.59 12.34
N VAL A 216 2.84 8.63 11.01
CA VAL A 216 3.33 9.77 10.23
C VAL A 216 2.51 11.04 10.49
N ASP A 217 1.18 10.93 10.52
CA ASP A 217 0.31 12.07 10.82
C ASP A 217 0.53 12.57 12.25
N ARG A 218 0.57 11.66 13.24
CA ARG A 218 0.76 12.04 14.64
C ARG A 218 2.07 12.79 14.83
N GLU A 219 3.16 12.25 14.32
CA GLU A 219 4.49 12.83 14.55
C GLU A 219 4.69 14.11 13.75
N ILE A 220 4.24 14.20 12.49
CA ILE A 220 4.37 15.42 11.68
C ILE A 220 3.43 16.52 12.17
N MET A 221 2.18 16.21 12.55
CA MET A 221 1.27 17.22 13.10
C MET A 221 1.75 17.74 14.45
N THR A 222 2.34 16.87 15.27
CA THR A 222 2.96 17.29 16.55
C THR A 222 4.14 18.21 16.29
N LEU A 223 5.03 17.84 15.36
CA LEU A 223 6.17 18.65 14.97
C LEU A 223 5.73 20.04 14.49
N PHE A 224 4.79 20.13 13.54
CA PHE A 224 4.32 21.42 13.03
C PHE A 224 3.61 22.24 14.09
N ARG A 225 2.87 21.61 15.01
CA ARG A 225 2.29 22.32 16.15
C ARG A 225 3.36 22.92 17.05
N HIS A 226 4.43 22.19 17.36
CA HIS A 226 5.52 22.69 18.20
C HIS A 226 6.32 23.78 17.49
N MET A 227 6.63 23.61 16.21
CA MET A 227 7.34 24.61 15.41
C MET A 227 6.53 25.92 15.30
N ARG A 228 5.22 25.84 15.07
CA ARG A 228 4.34 27.03 15.03
C ARG A 228 4.14 27.71 16.38
N SER A 229 4.35 26.99 17.49
CA SER A 229 4.20 27.54 18.84
C SER A 229 5.52 27.92 19.49
N ASP A 230 6.64 27.83 18.75
CA ASP A 230 8.00 28.07 19.23
C ASP A 230 8.37 27.21 20.45
N ARG A 231 7.83 25.98 20.52
CA ARG A 231 8.09 25.01 21.60
C ARG A 231 9.00 23.87 21.19
N TRP A 232 9.54 23.94 19.98
CA TRP A 232 10.38 22.88 19.43
C TRP A 232 11.86 23.12 19.75
N HIS A 233 12.66 22.07 19.66
CA HIS A 233 14.12 22.15 19.72
C HIS A 233 14.75 21.52 18.49
N VAL A 234 16.00 21.86 18.19
CA VAL A 234 16.72 21.43 16.97
C VAL A 234 16.71 19.91 16.78
N GLY A 235 16.75 19.11 17.86
CA GLY A 235 16.65 17.65 17.75
C GLY A 235 15.27 17.08 17.37
N GLU A 236 14.18 17.84 17.55
CA GLU A 236 12.81 17.31 17.50
C GLU A 236 12.41 16.73 16.14
N PRO A 237 12.67 17.38 14.98
CA PRO A 237 12.33 16.81 13.67
C PRO A 237 12.87 15.39 13.47
N LEU A 238 14.06 15.11 14.00
CA LEU A 238 14.74 13.83 13.86
C LEU A 238 14.24 12.79 14.86
N GLU A 239 13.94 13.18 16.09
CA GLU A 239 13.28 12.30 17.06
C GLU A 239 11.95 11.78 16.54
N ARG A 240 11.14 12.70 15.98
CA ARG A 240 9.86 12.40 15.34
C ARG A 240 10.04 11.51 14.11
N LEU A 241 11.01 11.82 13.24
CA LEU A 241 11.38 10.98 12.11
C LEU A 241 11.71 9.56 12.57
N ARG A 242 12.62 9.38 13.53
CA ARG A 242 13.04 8.07 14.05
C ARG A 242 11.87 7.22 14.55
N GLN A 243 10.87 7.83 15.20
CA GLN A 243 9.66 7.13 15.64
C GLN A 243 8.87 6.59 14.43
N THR A 244 8.73 7.39 13.37
CA THR A 244 8.06 6.92 12.15
C THR A 244 8.85 5.86 11.40
N LEU A 245 10.19 5.98 11.34
CA LEU A 245 11.09 4.99 10.73
C LEU A 245 10.98 3.64 11.45
N ALA A 246 11.01 3.63 12.78
CA ALA A 246 10.89 2.41 13.58
C ALA A 246 9.53 1.73 13.39
N ALA A 247 8.43 2.50 13.46
CA ALA A 247 7.08 1.98 13.24
C ALA A 247 6.89 1.42 11.83
N TYR A 248 7.53 2.02 10.82
CA TYR A 248 7.50 1.54 9.45
C TYR A 248 8.31 0.24 9.28
N HIS A 249 9.51 0.16 9.85
CA HIS A 249 10.36 -1.03 9.77
C HIS A 249 9.69 -2.28 10.35
N GLU A 250 8.88 -2.16 11.40
CA GLU A 250 8.07 -3.27 11.95
C GLU A 250 7.02 -3.84 10.98
N ARG A 251 6.78 -3.17 9.85
CA ARG A 251 5.82 -3.57 8.81
C ARG A 251 6.51 -4.12 7.58
N VAL A 252 7.82 -3.93 7.43
CA VAL A 252 8.54 -4.29 6.22
C VAL A 252 9.12 -5.70 6.31
N MET A 253 8.90 -6.49 5.26
CA MET A 253 9.51 -7.78 5.02
C MET A 253 10.54 -7.64 3.90
N LEU A 254 11.78 -7.36 4.28
CA LEU A 254 12.89 -7.15 3.34
C LEU A 254 13.86 -8.35 3.38
N SER A 255 14.08 -8.98 2.23
CA SER A 255 15.11 -10.02 2.11
C SER A 255 16.51 -9.39 2.03
N ALA A 256 17.56 -10.21 2.13
CA ALA A 256 18.93 -9.74 1.95
C ALA A 256 19.19 -9.22 0.52
N GLU A 257 18.54 -9.83 -0.47
CA GLU A 257 18.61 -9.41 -1.87
C GLU A 257 17.90 -8.07 -2.07
N GLY A 258 16.66 -7.93 -1.56
CA GLY A 258 15.93 -6.65 -1.60
C GLY A 258 16.66 -5.52 -0.89
N ALA A 259 17.30 -5.80 0.26
CA ALA A 259 18.15 -4.82 0.95
C ALA A 259 19.38 -4.43 0.12
N SER A 260 20.03 -5.40 -0.54
CA SER A 260 21.18 -5.13 -1.42
C SER A 260 20.77 -4.35 -2.67
N PHE A 261 19.59 -4.63 -3.21
CA PHE A 261 18.99 -3.90 -4.32
C PHE A 261 18.76 -2.44 -3.95
N LEU A 262 18.11 -2.19 -2.81
CA LEU A 262 17.88 -0.84 -2.30
C LEU A 262 19.20 -0.11 -1.98
N ALA A 263 20.18 -0.81 -1.42
CA ALA A 263 21.53 -0.28 -1.18
C ALA A 263 22.22 0.12 -2.49
N SER A 264 22.09 -0.68 -3.55
CA SER A 264 22.69 -0.37 -4.85
C SER A 264 22.14 0.93 -5.44
N TRP A 265 20.84 1.18 -5.30
CA TRP A 265 20.25 2.44 -5.77
C TRP A 265 20.69 3.66 -4.97
N ILE A 266 20.78 3.53 -3.65
CA ILE A 266 21.16 4.62 -2.76
C ILE A 266 22.66 4.94 -2.91
N TYR A 267 23.52 3.94 -2.83
CA TYR A 267 24.97 4.16 -2.67
C TYR A 267 25.76 4.07 -3.98
N LEU A 268 25.20 3.52 -5.06
CA LEU A 268 25.89 3.39 -6.36
C LEU A 268 25.34 4.33 -7.44
N ALA A 269 24.69 5.42 -7.02
CA ALA A 269 24.03 6.37 -7.92
C ALA A 269 24.96 6.91 -9.03
N ASP A 270 26.22 7.17 -8.69
CA ASP A 270 27.22 7.82 -9.56
C ASP A 270 28.35 6.87 -10.02
N SER A 271 28.24 5.56 -9.73
CA SER A 271 29.28 4.61 -10.12
C SER A 271 29.05 4.08 -11.53
N GLN A 272 30.13 3.94 -12.32
CA GLN A 272 30.10 3.22 -13.60
C GLN A 272 29.69 1.74 -13.45
N GLU A 273 29.78 1.20 -12.23
CA GLU A 273 29.40 -0.17 -11.88
C GLU A 273 27.90 -0.34 -11.63
N ARG A 274 27.06 0.64 -12.01
CA ARG A 274 25.62 0.59 -11.77
C ARG A 274 25.03 -0.61 -12.53
N PRO A 275 24.46 -1.62 -11.85
CA PRO A 275 23.85 -2.74 -12.54
C PRO A 275 22.67 -2.24 -13.39
N ALA A 276 22.42 -2.84 -14.55
CA ALA A 276 21.30 -2.46 -15.42
C ALA A 276 19.94 -2.44 -14.70
N ALA A 277 19.79 -3.23 -13.63
CA ALA A 277 18.61 -3.20 -12.78
C ALA A 277 18.48 -1.88 -11.98
N ALA A 278 19.59 -1.28 -11.56
CA ALA A 278 19.62 0.01 -10.86
C ALA A 278 19.39 1.21 -11.80
N GLU A 279 19.57 1.07 -13.11
CA GLU A 279 19.10 2.07 -14.09
C GLU A 279 17.57 2.11 -14.09
N ARG A 280 16.89 0.95 -14.08
CA ARG A 280 15.42 0.92 -13.97
C ARG A 280 14.92 1.53 -12.66
N MET A 281 15.70 1.44 -11.59
CA MET A 281 15.38 2.06 -10.30
C MET A 281 15.46 3.58 -10.32
N SER A 282 16.33 4.14 -11.17
CA SER A 282 16.48 5.59 -11.31
C SER A 282 15.24 6.25 -11.93
N MET A 283 14.43 5.46 -12.66
CA MET A 283 13.27 5.96 -13.36
C MET A 283 12.20 6.48 -12.39
N ILE A 284 11.81 7.74 -12.56
CA ILE A 284 10.63 8.31 -11.92
C ILE A 284 9.40 7.94 -12.75
N ARG A 285 8.51 7.12 -12.19
CA ARG A 285 7.26 6.70 -12.84
C ARG A 285 6.11 7.70 -12.66
N CYS A 286 6.22 8.56 -11.67
CA CYS A 286 5.29 9.63 -11.40
C CYS A 286 5.59 10.90 -12.22
N GLU A 287 4.92 12.00 -11.89
CA GLU A 287 5.14 13.32 -12.49
C GLU A 287 5.85 14.26 -11.52
N ARG A 288 6.90 14.95 -11.96
CA ARG A 288 7.46 16.06 -11.20
C ARG A 288 6.48 17.23 -11.24
N ALA A 289 6.22 17.87 -10.10
CA ALA A 289 5.39 19.07 -10.09
C ALA A 289 6.02 20.17 -10.98
N PRO A 290 5.24 20.89 -11.82
CA PRO A 290 5.79 21.92 -12.70
C PRO A 290 6.49 23.03 -11.90
N GLY A 291 7.70 23.42 -12.31
CA GLY A 291 8.48 24.48 -11.66
C GLY A 291 8.99 24.13 -10.26
N VAL A 292 8.95 22.86 -9.87
CA VAL A 292 9.40 22.37 -8.56
C VAL A 292 10.60 21.46 -8.75
N HIS A 293 11.63 21.61 -7.92
CA HIS A 293 12.80 20.72 -7.93
C HIS A 293 12.60 19.48 -7.04
N LEU A 294 13.48 18.47 -7.17
CA LEU A 294 13.32 17.20 -6.43
C LEU A 294 13.50 17.32 -4.92
N ILE A 295 14.25 18.32 -4.46
CA ILE A 295 14.57 18.50 -3.04
C ILE A 295 13.34 19.01 -2.28
N GLY A 296 12.48 18.09 -1.86
CA GLY A 296 11.26 18.37 -1.11
C GLY A 296 11.13 17.47 0.11
N ARG A 297 10.45 17.98 1.14
CA ARG A 297 10.29 17.31 2.45
C ARG A 297 9.87 15.85 2.32
N ASP A 298 8.82 15.58 1.54
CA ASP A 298 8.23 14.24 1.46
C ASP A 298 9.13 13.26 0.68
N LEU A 299 9.90 13.75 -0.28
CA LEU A 299 10.89 12.91 -0.97
C LEU A 299 12.03 12.57 -0.02
N MET A 300 12.54 13.56 0.71
CA MET A 300 13.60 13.34 1.71
C MET A 300 13.13 12.40 2.82
N TYR A 301 11.87 12.51 3.24
CA TYR A 301 11.23 11.59 4.17
C TYR A 301 11.25 10.14 3.66
N ALA A 302 10.87 9.92 2.40
CA ALA A 302 10.92 8.58 1.80
C ALA A 302 12.36 8.05 1.62
N LEU A 303 13.32 8.92 1.27
CA LEU A 303 14.73 8.54 1.21
C LEU A 303 15.30 8.17 2.59
N CYS A 304 14.88 8.85 3.66
CA CYS A 304 15.22 8.47 5.03
C CYS A 304 14.69 7.07 5.37
N HIS A 305 13.47 6.74 4.95
CA HIS A 305 12.92 5.39 5.11
C HIS A 305 13.73 4.35 4.33
N ALA A 306 14.06 4.65 3.08
CA ALA A 306 14.84 3.75 2.25
C ALA A 306 16.23 3.46 2.87
N GLU A 307 16.95 4.50 3.29
CA GLU A 307 18.24 4.38 3.96
C GLU A 307 18.12 3.62 5.29
N TYR A 308 17.10 3.91 6.08
CA TYR A 308 16.87 3.23 7.36
C TYR A 308 16.68 1.71 7.16
N LEU A 309 15.90 1.30 6.15
CA LEU A 309 15.73 -0.12 5.82
C LEU A 309 17.04 -0.81 5.47
N VAL A 310 17.89 -0.15 4.67
CA VAL A 310 19.21 -0.69 4.30
C VAL A 310 20.11 -0.79 5.53
N PHE A 311 20.14 0.26 6.36
CA PHE A 311 20.94 0.27 7.58
C PHE A 311 20.52 -0.82 8.57
N MET A 312 19.22 -1.00 8.80
CA MET A 312 18.73 -2.06 9.68
C MET A 312 19.05 -3.46 9.12
N SER A 313 19.29 -3.56 7.82
CA SER A 313 19.69 -4.80 7.13
C SER A 313 21.21 -4.96 6.99
N GLN A 314 22.03 -4.05 7.53
CA GLN A 314 23.47 -3.99 7.29
C GLN A 314 24.20 -5.31 7.55
N GLY A 315 23.81 -6.08 8.57
CA GLY A 315 24.44 -7.37 8.88
C GLY A 315 24.35 -8.38 7.73
N ARG A 316 23.31 -8.29 6.90
CA ARG A 316 23.00 -9.19 5.78
C ARG A 316 23.58 -8.73 4.44
N LEU A 317 24.09 -7.50 4.36
CA LEU A 317 24.65 -6.95 3.13
C LEU A 317 26.03 -7.54 2.79
N ALA A 318 26.35 -7.58 1.50
CA ALA A 318 27.69 -7.93 1.04
C ALA A 318 28.73 -6.87 1.51
N PRO A 319 30.01 -7.25 1.69
CA PRO A 319 31.05 -6.36 2.22
C PRO A 319 31.16 -5.01 1.50
N GLY A 320 31.12 -5.00 0.16
CA GLY A 320 31.21 -3.76 -0.61
C GLY A 320 30.08 -2.75 -0.36
N TYR A 321 28.89 -3.22 0.03
CA TYR A 321 27.81 -2.31 0.44
C TYR A 321 27.99 -1.83 1.87
N LYS A 322 28.49 -2.69 2.78
CA LYS A 322 28.76 -2.33 4.18
C LYS A 322 29.78 -1.20 4.28
N GLU A 323 30.82 -1.24 3.46
CA GLU A 323 31.83 -0.18 3.37
C GLU A 323 31.21 1.16 2.92
N LYS A 324 30.25 1.10 1.99
CA LYS A 324 29.55 2.29 1.47
C LYS A 324 28.47 2.85 2.39
N LEU A 325 28.00 2.12 3.41
CA LEU A 325 27.04 2.63 4.39
C LEU A 325 27.57 3.90 5.10
N GLY A 326 28.88 3.98 5.29
CA GLY A 326 29.55 5.14 5.89
C GLY A 326 29.41 6.41 5.05
N MET A 327 29.22 6.30 3.73
CA MET A 327 29.12 7.45 2.80
C MET A 327 27.92 8.35 3.07
N LEU A 328 26.86 7.83 3.70
CA LEU A 328 25.71 8.65 4.07
C LEU A 328 25.57 8.82 5.58
N ARG A 329 25.91 7.82 6.42
CA ARG A 329 25.57 7.79 7.87
C ARG A 329 26.64 8.27 8.87
N LEU A 330 27.79 8.75 8.41
CA LEU A 330 28.87 9.23 9.28
C LEU A 330 29.04 10.74 9.16
N MET A 331 27.95 11.49 9.37
CA MET A 331 27.99 12.95 9.42
C MET A 331 28.74 13.49 10.65
N SER A 332 28.72 12.74 11.76
CA SER A 332 29.59 13.02 12.91
C SER A 332 30.85 12.14 12.82
N ARG A 333 32.03 12.76 12.93
CA ARG A 333 33.38 12.16 12.73
C ARG A 333 33.75 11.08 13.77
N SER A 334 32.96 10.03 13.94
CA SER A 334 33.29 8.91 14.82
C SER A 334 34.29 7.94 14.18
N GLY A 335 35.47 8.44 13.76
CA GLY A 335 36.74 7.69 13.66
C GLY A 335 36.81 6.35 12.91
N ALA A 336 35.77 5.92 12.21
CA ALA A 336 35.67 4.57 11.64
C ALA A 336 36.32 4.44 10.25
N ALA A 337 36.63 5.55 9.58
CA ALA A 337 37.37 5.55 8.31
C ALA A 337 38.87 5.34 8.58
N LYS A 338 39.26 4.10 8.92
CA LYS A 338 40.67 3.70 8.92
C LYS A 338 41.12 3.48 7.47
N GLY A 339 41.60 4.55 6.84
CA GLY A 339 42.64 4.45 5.80
C GLY A 339 42.22 4.34 4.34
N GLY A 340 41.27 5.16 3.86
CA GLY A 340 40.90 5.19 2.44
C GLY A 340 40.86 6.59 1.82
N THR A 341 40.97 6.59 0.49
CA THR A 341 41.09 7.74 -0.43
C THR A 341 39.97 8.78 -0.31
N ILE A 342 40.13 9.95 -0.95
CA ILE A 342 39.18 11.08 -0.94
C ILE A 342 37.73 10.70 -1.31
N SER A 343 37.50 9.53 -1.93
CA SER A 343 36.17 8.95 -2.22
C SER A 343 35.37 8.50 -0.99
N ASP A 344 35.98 8.43 0.19
CA ASP A 344 35.35 7.87 1.40
C ASP A 344 34.71 8.93 2.31
N LYS A 345 34.53 10.15 1.78
CA LYS A 345 33.90 11.24 2.53
C LYS A 345 32.38 11.10 2.51
N THR A 346 31.75 11.36 3.64
CA THR A 346 30.29 11.42 3.75
C THR A 346 29.74 12.51 2.83
N ILE A 347 28.77 12.18 1.99
CA ILE A 347 28.18 13.10 1.01
C ILE A 347 27.51 14.26 1.74
N GLY A 348 27.88 15.49 1.40
CA GLY A 348 27.34 16.69 1.99
C GLY A 348 27.98 17.10 3.32
N PHE A 349 29.07 16.43 3.71
CA PHE A 349 29.84 16.79 4.90
C PHE A 349 30.65 18.08 4.75
N ARG A 350 30.81 18.60 3.52
CA ARG A 350 31.47 19.90 3.31
C ARG A 350 30.68 20.99 4.04
N PRO A 351 31.35 22.00 4.62
CA PRO A 351 30.66 23.07 5.32
C PRO A 351 29.84 23.91 4.35
N GLY A 352 28.72 24.43 4.83
CA GLY A 352 27.93 25.42 4.13
C GLY A 352 27.32 24.97 2.81
N PHE A 353 27.22 25.90 1.86
CA PHE A 353 26.59 25.69 0.57
C PHE A 353 27.20 24.54 -0.24
N ASP A 354 28.52 24.34 -0.18
CA ASP A 354 29.19 23.27 -0.93
C ASP A 354 28.72 21.88 -0.52
N GLY A 355 28.47 21.66 0.77
CA GLY A 355 27.93 20.41 1.27
C GLY A 355 26.48 20.21 0.85
N TYR A 356 25.69 21.27 0.93
CA TYR A 356 24.32 21.25 0.43
C TYR A 356 24.29 20.88 -1.06
N ALA A 357 25.11 21.54 -1.88
CA ALA A 357 25.18 21.29 -3.31
C ALA A 357 25.64 19.86 -3.66
N GLU A 358 26.58 19.30 -2.90
CA GLU A 358 27.00 17.90 -3.03
C GLU A 358 25.84 16.93 -2.72
N ALA A 359 25.09 17.19 -1.65
CA ALA A 359 23.93 16.37 -1.28
C ALA A 359 22.80 16.45 -2.31
N VAL A 360 22.51 17.64 -2.84
CA VAL A 360 21.51 17.85 -3.90
C VAL A 360 21.89 17.08 -5.17
N ARG A 361 23.13 17.22 -5.65
CA ARG A 361 23.60 16.49 -6.85
C ARG A 361 23.50 14.98 -6.66
N HIS A 362 23.81 14.46 -5.46
CA HIS A 362 23.66 13.05 -5.18
C HIS A 362 22.21 12.57 -5.33
N VAL A 363 21.23 13.30 -4.77
CA VAL A 363 19.81 12.97 -4.94
C VAL A 363 19.42 12.96 -6.41
N TYR A 364 19.83 13.96 -7.18
CA TYR A 364 19.54 14.01 -8.62
C TYR A 364 20.14 12.84 -9.40
N ALA A 365 21.39 12.46 -9.09
CA ALA A 365 22.05 11.30 -9.69
C ALA A 365 21.34 9.96 -9.37
N MET A 366 20.76 9.83 -8.17
CA MET A 366 19.97 8.63 -7.82
C MET A 366 18.80 8.42 -8.78
N PHE A 367 18.19 9.50 -9.23
CA PHE A 367 17.07 9.54 -10.17
C PHE A 367 17.48 9.69 -11.64
N GLY A 368 18.78 9.52 -11.95
CA GLY A 368 19.28 9.51 -13.33
C GLY A 368 19.24 10.87 -14.02
N TYR A 369 19.07 11.96 -13.27
CA TYR A 369 19.22 13.30 -13.82
C TYR A 369 20.70 13.63 -14.01
N ASN A 370 20.99 14.37 -15.07
CA ASN A 370 22.35 14.80 -15.34
C ASN A 370 22.72 15.94 -14.39
N THR A 371 23.64 15.66 -13.46
CA THR A 371 24.09 16.61 -12.43
C THR A 371 24.98 17.72 -12.98
N GLU A 372 25.57 17.53 -14.16
CA GLU A 372 26.37 18.54 -14.88
C GLU A 372 25.50 19.43 -15.77
N GLN A 373 24.28 19.00 -16.11
CA GLN A 373 23.27 19.81 -16.80
C GLN A 373 22.36 20.54 -15.81
N ASN A 374 21.60 21.52 -16.30
CA ASN A 374 20.82 22.50 -15.54
C ASN A 374 19.83 21.93 -14.49
N ASP A 375 19.52 20.63 -14.51
CA ASP A 375 18.47 20.03 -13.67
C ASP A 375 18.74 20.18 -12.17
N ALA A 376 19.99 19.96 -11.74
CA ALA A 376 20.40 20.20 -10.35
C ALA A 376 20.66 21.68 -10.08
N ALA A 377 21.04 22.45 -11.11
CA ALA A 377 21.30 23.88 -10.98
C ALA A 377 20.05 24.65 -10.56
N GLU A 378 18.87 24.26 -11.04
CA GLU A 378 17.58 24.84 -10.59
C GLU A 378 17.37 24.71 -9.07
N ALA A 379 17.79 23.60 -8.46
CA ALA A 379 17.66 23.39 -7.01
C ALA A 379 18.73 24.13 -6.19
N LEU A 380 19.77 24.63 -6.86
CA LEU A 380 20.87 25.40 -6.27
C LEU A 380 20.75 26.90 -6.58
N ASP A 381 19.76 27.28 -7.37
CA ASP A 381 19.48 28.64 -7.75
C ASP A 381 18.46 29.26 -6.78
N PHE A 382 18.97 30.07 -5.87
CA PHE A 382 18.17 30.81 -4.91
C PHE A 382 17.84 32.24 -5.39
N THR A 383 18.11 32.57 -6.66
CA THR A 383 17.82 33.89 -7.20
C THR A 383 16.33 34.23 -7.07
N GLY A 384 16.04 35.42 -6.56
CA GLY A 384 14.67 35.86 -6.30
C GLY A 384 14.02 35.32 -5.02
N THR A 385 14.70 34.47 -4.25
CA THR A 385 14.23 34.04 -2.91
C THR A 385 14.77 34.98 -1.84
N HIS A 386 13.89 35.50 -0.99
CA HIS A 386 14.29 36.34 0.14
C HIS A 386 14.55 35.49 1.40
N PRO A 387 15.57 35.82 2.22
CA PRO A 387 15.76 35.15 3.50
C PRO A 387 14.56 35.39 4.45
N PRO A 388 14.34 34.53 5.45
CA PRO A 388 13.30 34.76 6.43
C PRO A 388 13.64 36.00 7.25
N ALA A 389 12.63 36.78 7.63
CA ALA A 389 12.82 37.96 8.49
C ALA A 389 13.47 37.59 9.83
N PHE A 390 13.19 36.38 10.33
CA PHE A 390 13.86 35.76 11.45
C PHE A 390 13.82 34.25 11.28
N SER A 391 14.96 33.57 11.40
CA SER A 391 15.02 32.12 11.47
C SER A 391 14.98 31.68 12.92
N PHE A 392 13.95 30.92 13.28
CA PHE A 392 13.82 30.31 14.60
C PHE A 392 14.86 29.20 14.79
N ALA A 393 15.16 28.45 13.73
CA ALA A 393 16.19 27.42 13.78
C ALA A 393 17.59 28.01 14.03
N LEU A 394 17.94 29.10 13.35
CA LEU A 394 19.24 29.77 13.50
C LEU A 394 19.27 30.80 14.65
N LYS A 395 18.12 31.15 15.22
CA LYS A 395 17.94 32.18 16.26
C LYS A 395 18.48 33.56 15.86
N LYS A 396 18.40 33.90 14.57
CA LYS A 396 18.85 35.19 14.04
C LYS A 396 18.13 35.52 12.73
N ALA A 397 18.26 36.78 12.29
CA ALA A 397 17.86 37.21 10.95
C ALA A 397 19.07 37.07 10.01
N PRO A 398 19.05 36.14 9.03
CA PRO A 398 20.11 36.03 8.04
C PRO A 398 20.17 37.28 7.15
N ALA A 399 21.35 37.76 6.79
CA ALA A 399 21.49 38.93 5.92
C ALA A 399 21.18 38.63 4.45
N SER A 400 21.26 37.36 4.03
CA SER A 400 20.99 36.91 2.67
C SER A 400 20.43 35.48 2.65
N ILE A 401 19.85 35.07 1.52
CA ILE A 401 19.37 33.69 1.34
C ILE A 401 20.54 32.69 1.32
N ASP A 402 21.70 33.08 0.78
CA ASP A 402 22.89 32.22 0.75
C ASP A 402 23.45 31.96 2.16
N GLU A 403 23.47 33.00 3.01
CA GLU A 403 23.82 32.85 4.43
C GLU A 403 22.82 31.91 5.13
N TYR A 404 21.52 32.08 4.87
CA TYR A 404 20.49 31.23 5.44
C TYR A 404 20.67 29.76 5.05
N VAL A 405 20.83 29.47 3.75
CA VAL A 405 21.04 28.10 3.23
C VAL A 405 22.31 27.48 3.82
N THR A 406 23.41 28.24 3.80
CA THR A 406 24.71 27.81 4.32
C THR A 406 24.61 27.42 5.80
N GLU A 407 24.06 28.29 6.62
CA GLU A 407 23.98 28.05 8.07
C GLU A 407 22.93 27.02 8.45
N LEU A 408 21.82 26.96 7.72
CA LEU A 408 20.81 25.93 7.93
C LEU A 408 21.35 24.55 7.56
N TRP A 409 22.12 24.43 6.48
CA TRP A 409 22.79 23.18 6.11
C TRP A 409 23.80 22.74 7.18
N ASP A 410 24.61 23.67 7.66
CA ASP A 410 25.54 23.44 8.77
C ASP A 410 24.82 22.98 10.04
N LEU A 411 23.69 23.61 10.39
CA LEU A 411 22.86 23.19 11.52
C LEU A 411 22.32 21.76 11.29
N SER A 412 21.88 21.47 10.07
CA SER A 412 21.32 20.17 9.67
C SER A 412 22.36 19.06 9.86
N THR A 413 23.56 19.23 9.31
CA THR A 413 24.63 18.23 9.36
C THR A 413 25.18 18.00 10.77
N ARG A 414 25.22 19.04 11.62
CA ARG A 414 25.66 18.90 13.03
C ARG A 414 24.71 18.08 13.90
N ASN A 415 23.43 18.03 13.55
CA ASN A 415 22.40 17.39 14.37
C ASN A 415 21.91 16.05 13.79
N THR A 416 22.40 15.65 12.62
CA THR A 416 21.91 14.46 11.91
C THR A 416 22.98 13.40 11.77
N GLU A 417 22.52 12.16 11.64
CA GLU A 417 23.39 11.01 11.39
C GLU A 417 23.67 10.84 9.90
N SER A 418 22.72 11.23 9.03
CA SER A 418 22.83 11.00 7.59
C SER A 418 22.54 12.18 6.66
N THR A 419 23.04 12.11 5.43
CA THR A 419 22.75 13.09 4.36
C THR A 419 21.25 13.25 4.11
N PHE A 420 20.48 12.16 4.02
CA PHE A 420 19.03 12.27 3.82
C PHE A 420 18.33 12.82 5.05
N SER A 421 18.78 12.47 6.26
CA SER A 421 18.26 13.06 7.49
C SER A 421 18.57 14.56 7.57
N ALA A 422 19.75 14.99 7.13
CA ALA A 422 20.15 16.40 7.00
C ALA A 422 19.26 17.14 6.01
N LEU A 423 19.03 16.58 4.81
CA LEU A 423 18.13 17.16 3.83
C LEU A 423 16.67 17.18 4.30
N TYR A 424 16.21 16.16 5.02
CA TYR A 424 14.88 16.13 5.63
C TYR A 424 14.73 17.24 6.68
N PHE A 425 15.72 17.40 7.56
CA PHE A 425 15.74 18.50 8.53
C PHE A 425 15.71 19.85 7.81
N PHE A 426 16.63 20.05 6.85
CA PHE A 426 16.75 21.27 6.05
C PHE A 426 15.41 21.64 5.39
N THR A 427 14.82 20.71 4.64
CA THR A 427 13.56 20.94 3.92
C THR A 427 12.36 21.12 4.84
N THR A 428 12.38 20.51 6.04
CA THR A 428 11.35 20.71 7.06
C THR A 428 11.41 22.12 7.63
N VAL A 429 12.60 22.58 8.02
CA VAL A 429 12.79 23.95 8.55
C VAL A 429 12.50 24.99 7.45
N TRP A 430 13.02 24.77 6.23
CA TRP A 430 12.73 25.63 5.08
C TRP A 430 11.23 25.81 4.87
N PHE A 431 10.47 24.71 4.82
CA PHE A 431 9.02 24.78 4.64
C PHE A 431 8.33 25.54 5.77
N MET A 432 8.80 25.40 7.01
CA MET A 432 8.19 26.06 8.16
C MET A 432 8.49 27.56 8.23
N GLU A 433 9.66 28.00 7.76
CA GLU A 433 10.08 29.40 7.83
C GLU A 433 9.75 30.19 6.55
N LEU A 434 9.82 29.54 5.38
CA LEU A 434 9.66 30.18 4.07
C LEU A 434 8.47 29.64 3.25
N GLY A 435 7.98 28.43 3.55
CA GLY A 435 6.91 27.79 2.79
C GLY A 435 7.38 27.19 1.47
N ASN A 436 6.46 27.11 0.49
CA ASN A 436 6.74 26.59 -0.85
C ASN A 436 7.23 27.72 -1.78
N VAL A 437 8.50 28.10 -1.68
CA VAL A 437 9.13 29.20 -2.45
C VAL A 437 10.40 28.72 -3.14
N GLY A 438 10.79 29.38 -4.24
CA GLY A 438 12.05 29.10 -4.95
C GLY A 438 12.11 27.69 -5.55
N GLY A 439 10.97 27.13 -5.97
CA GLY A 439 10.91 25.75 -6.47
C GLY A 439 10.90 24.67 -5.38
N PHE A 440 11.10 25.02 -4.09
CA PHE A 440 10.90 24.10 -2.99
C PHE A 440 9.41 23.83 -2.81
N HIS A 441 9.06 22.55 -2.77
CA HIS A 441 7.70 22.12 -2.47
C HIS A 441 7.75 20.92 -1.53
N ILE A 442 6.80 20.85 -0.59
CA ILE A 442 6.68 19.69 0.32
C ILE A 442 6.54 18.37 -0.43
N PHE A 443 5.86 18.40 -1.59
CA PHE A 443 5.46 17.25 -2.36
C PHE A 443 5.92 17.39 -3.83
N PRO A 444 7.20 17.07 -4.13
CA PRO A 444 7.80 17.34 -5.44
C PRO A 444 7.39 16.35 -6.54
N LEU A 445 7.01 15.12 -6.16
CA LEU A 445 6.57 14.08 -7.09
C LEU A 445 5.08 13.83 -6.91
N ARG A 446 4.29 13.91 -7.98
CA ARG A 446 2.83 13.81 -7.99
C ARG A 446 2.37 12.55 -8.71
N CYS A 447 1.28 11.96 -8.23
CA CYS A 447 0.65 10.85 -8.93
C CYS A 447 0.10 11.31 -10.29
N ARG A 448 0.28 10.46 -11.32
CA ARG A 448 -0.24 10.68 -12.68
C ARG A 448 -1.76 10.56 -12.73
N SER A 449 -2.29 9.65 -11.94
CA SER A 449 -3.72 9.43 -11.82
C SER A 449 -4.12 9.23 -10.38
N ARG A 450 -5.40 9.47 -10.12
CA ARG A 450 -6.05 9.24 -8.83
C ARG A 450 -6.73 7.86 -8.78
N ASP A 451 -6.41 6.97 -9.72
CA ASP A 451 -7.15 5.72 -9.97
C ASP A 451 -7.07 4.72 -8.81
N GLY A 452 -6.22 5.02 -7.82
CA GLY A 452 -5.83 4.07 -6.80
C GLY A 452 -4.69 3.20 -7.29
N ASP A 453 -4.10 2.52 -6.34
CA ASP A 453 -2.98 1.63 -6.57
C ASP A 453 -3.38 0.16 -6.35
N ALA A 454 -2.39 -0.74 -6.37
CA ALA A 454 -2.67 -2.16 -6.13
C ALA A 454 -3.27 -2.40 -4.74
N ALA A 455 -2.81 -1.70 -3.70
CA ALA A 455 -3.31 -1.86 -2.33
C ALA A 455 -4.78 -1.41 -2.22
N THR A 456 -5.12 -0.29 -2.84
CA THR A 456 -6.48 0.25 -2.91
C THR A 456 -7.44 -0.75 -3.53
N ARG A 457 -7.03 -1.37 -4.65
CA ARG A 457 -7.83 -2.39 -5.34
C ARG A 457 -7.95 -3.67 -4.50
N LEU A 458 -6.88 -4.11 -3.85
CA LEU A 458 -6.93 -5.27 -2.96
C LEU A 458 -7.87 -5.03 -1.77
N LEU A 459 -7.84 -3.85 -1.14
CA LEU A 459 -8.76 -3.47 -0.07
C LEU A 459 -10.22 -3.46 -0.54
N ALA A 460 -10.47 -2.96 -1.75
CA ALA A 460 -11.80 -3.02 -2.36
C ALA A 460 -12.30 -4.45 -2.51
N TRP A 461 -11.50 -5.31 -3.16
CA TRP A 461 -11.87 -6.70 -3.36
C TRP A 461 -12.08 -7.46 -2.05
N ARG A 462 -11.30 -7.17 -1.00
CA ARG A 462 -11.54 -7.72 0.34
C ARG A 462 -12.92 -7.38 0.87
N GLN A 463 -13.34 -6.12 0.76
CA GLN A 463 -14.68 -5.72 1.20
C GLN A 463 -15.77 -6.43 0.39
N VAL A 464 -15.57 -6.62 -0.92
CA VAL A 464 -16.50 -7.37 -1.78
C VAL A 464 -16.57 -8.84 -1.35
N TRP A 465 -15.43 -9.50 -1.14
CA TRP A 465 -15.37 -10.88 -0.67
C TRP A 465 -16.04 -11.07 0.68
N TYR A 466 -15.75 -10.19 1.63
CA TYR A 466 -16.36 -10.20 2.95
C TYR A 466 -17.88 -10.01 2.87
N ALA A 467 -18.34 -9.03 2.09
CA ALA A 467 -19.76 -8.79 1.88
C ALA A 467 -20.44 -10.02 1.28
N ALA A 468 -19.81 -10.68 0.29
CA ALA A 468 -20.35 -11.88 -0.32
C ALA A 468 -20.43 -13.06 0.65
N CYS A 469 -19.39 -13.29 1.47
CA CYS A 469 -19.40 -14.34 2.49
C CYS A 469 -20.46 -14.08 3.57
N VAL A 470 -20.60 -12.84 4.05
CA VAL A 470 -21.63 -12.48 5.05
C VAL A 470 -23.03 -12.62 4.48
N ALA A 471 -23.26 -12.14 3.26
CA ALA A 471 -24.54 -12.30 2.56
C ALA A 471 -24.92 -13.77 2.37
N GLN A 472 -23.95 -14.62 2.01
CA GLN A 472 -24.17 -16.06 1.91
C GLN A 472 -24.43 -16.73 3.27
N LEU A 473 -23.82 -16.23 4.35
CA LEU A 473 -24.12 -16.71 5.70
C LEU A 473 -25.55 -16.41 6.13
N VAL A 474 -26.08 -15.24 5.74
CA VAL A 474 -27.48 -14.90 5.96
C VAL A 474 -28.38 -15.86 5.17
N SER A 475 -27.99 -16.24 3.94
CA SER A 475 -28.81 -17.17 3.17
C SER A 475 -28.86 -18.59 3.76
N VAL A 476 -27.90 -18.97 4.60
CA VAL A 476 -27.90 -20.25 5.34
C VAL A 476 -28.26 -20.11 6.82
N SER A 477 -28.66 -18.91 7.28
CA SER A 477 -28.84 -18.64 8.71
C SER A 477 -30.00 -19.39 9.37
N PRO A 478 -31.12 -19.71 8.71
CA PRO A 478 -32.16 -20.53 9.34
C PRO A 478 -31.70 -21.98 9.59
N ALA A 479 -30.81 -22.52 8.74
CA ALA A 479 -30.18 -23.80 9.00
C ALA A 479 -29.23 -23.72 10.21
N LEU A 480 -28.45 -22.64 10.32
CA LEU A 480 -27.60 -22.35 11.50
C LEU A 480 -28.43 -22.25 12.79
N LEU A 481 -29.54 -21.51 12.76
CA LEU A 481 -30.42 -21.32 13.91
C LEU A 481 -31.09 -22.64 14.29
N GLY A 482 -31.61 -23.40 13.32
CA GLY A 482 -32.19 -24.72 13.56
C GLY A 482 -31.18 -25.67 14.19
N TRP A 483 -29.95 -25.69 13.69
CA TRP A 483 -28.86 -26.47 14.28
C TRP A 483 -28.50 -26.05 15.70
N PHE A 484 -28.43 -24.74 15.96
CA PHE A 484 -28.08 -24.21 17.28
C PHE A 484 -29.19 -24.45 18.31
N VAL A 485 -30.46 -24.26 17.91
CA VAL A 485 -31.62 -24.38 18.80
C VAL A 485 -31.99 -25.84 19.06
N PHE A 486 -31.93 -26.69 18.03
CA PHE A 486 -32.34 -28.10 18.15
C PHE A 486 -31.17 -29.05 18.46
N GLY A 487 -29.93 -28.56 18.49
CA GLY A 487 -28.73 -29.36 18.75
C GLY A 487 -28.38 -30.28 17.58
N LEU A 488 -27.09 -30.70 17.51
CA LEU A 488 -26.54 -31.62 16.50
C LEU A 488 -27.09 -33.06 16.59
N GLY A 489 -28.36 -33.27 16.95
CA GLY A 489 -28.88 -34.58 17.31
C GLY A 489 -30.39 -34.74 17.17
N ALA A 490 -30.92 -34.49 15.97
CA ALA A 490 -32.16 -35.12 15.50
C ALA A 490 -31.93 -35.82 14.15
#